data_AF-A0A258ZI57-F1
#
_entry.id   AF-A0A258ZI57-F1
#
_cell.length_a   1.000
_cell.length_b   1.000
_cell.length_c   1.000
_cell.angle_alpha   90.00
_cell.angle_beta   90.00
_cell.angle_gamma   90.00
#
_symmetry.space_group_name_H-M   'P 1'
#
loop_
_entity.id
_entity.type
_entity.pdbx_description
1 polymer ?
#
loop_
_entity_poly.entity_id
_entity_poly.type
_entity_poly.pdbx_seq_one_letter_code
_entity_poly.pdbx_strand_id
1 'polypeptide(L)'
;ANNGGKVLGICNGFQVLTECGLLPGALKRNEGLHFISRHHYLKVASTNNTFLSQCAVDDILNIPIAHHDGNFYIDPQGLVELYANDQVLLQYTDDKGNISNPNGSVDSIAGISNKEKNVFGLMPHPERAMESLLGSNDGRRMLEGFLSA
;
A
#
# COMPACT_ATOMS: atom_id res chain seq x y z
N ALA A 1 -16.57 4.75 7.29
CA ALA A 1 -15.94 5.73 6.38
C ALA A 1 -16.67 7.08 6.37
N ASN A 2 -17.99 7.11 6.18
CA ASN A 2 -18.74 8.34 5.85
C ASN A 2 -18.72 9.47 6.90
N ASN A 3 -18.40 9.18 8.16
CA ASN A 3 -18.27 10.18 9.21
C ASN A 3 -16.83 10.74 9.35
N GLY A 4 -15.96 10.55 8.35
CA GLY A 4 -14.60 11.11 8.33
C GLY A 4 -13.55 10.37 9.17
N GLY A 5 -13.92 9.29 9.86
CA GLY A 5 -12.96 8.46 10.60
C GLY A 5 -11.89 7.85 9.69
N LYS A 6 -10.66 7.73 10.21
CA LYS A 6 -9.51 7.17 9.49
C LYS A 6 -9.41 5.67 9.70
N VAL A 7 -9.18 4.92 8.62
CA VAL A 7 -9.06 3.46 8.64
C VAL A 7 -7.86 3.05 7.81
N LEU A 8 -6.98 2.22 8.37
CA LEU A 8 -5.85 1.60 7.67
C LEU A 8 -5.98 0.07 7.76
N GLY A 9 -6.13 -0.59 6.60
CA GLY A 9 -6.13 -2.04 6.47
C GLY A 9 -4.79 -2.53 5.95
N ILE A 10 -4.05 -3.26 6.78
CA ILE A 10 -2.71 -3.82 6.47
C ILE A 10 -2.83 -5.32 6.15
N CYS A 11 -2.21 -5.77 5.07
CA CYS A 11 -2.24 -7.14 4.56
C CYS A 11 -3.68 -7.69 4.48
N ASN A 12 -4.07 -8.56 5.41
CA ASN A 12 -5.43 -9.10 5.48
C ASN A 12 -6.48 -8.01 5.70
N GLY A 13 -6.12 -6.90 6.35
CA GLY A 13 -7.00 -5.75 6.48
C GLY A 13 -7.34 -5.12 5.14
N PHE A 14 -6.40 -5.07 4.18
CA PHE A 14 -6.68 -4.57 2.84
C PHE A 14 -7.67 -5.47 2.10
N GLN A 15 -7.49 -6.79 2.20
CA GLN A 15 -8.42 -7.78 1.65
C GLN A 15 -9.85 -7.56 2.19
N VAL A 16 -9.98 -7.39 3.51
CA VAL A 16 -11.29 -7.10 4.13
C VAL A 16 -11.89 -5.81 3.60
N LEU A 17 -11.09 -4.75 3.42
CA LEU A 17 -11.57 -3.46 2.91
C LEU A 17 -12.06 -3.54 1.46
N THR A 18 -11.45 -4.38 0.61
CA THR A 18 -11.95 -4.62 -0.74
C THR A 18 -13.21 -5.46 -0.74
N GLU A 19 -13.26 -6.53 0.06
CA GLU A 19 -14.44 -7.43 0.14
C GLU A 19 -15.67 -6.73 0.71
N CYS A 20 -15.51 -5.77 1.63
CA CYS A 20 -16.62 -5.00 2.18
C CYS A 20 -16.97 -3.75 1.35
N GLY A 21 -16.29 -3.51 0.22
CA GLY A 21 -16.56 -2.41 -0.69
C GLY A 21 -16.15 -1.02 -0.20
N LEU A 22 -15.30 -0.95 0.84
CA LEU A 22 -14.72 0.31 1.31
C LEU A 22 -13.54 0.77 0.42
N LEU A 23 -12.90 -0.17 -0.26
CA LEU A 23 -11.90 0.09 -1.30
C LEU A 23 -12.28 -0.68 -2.58
N PRO A 24 -11.96 -0.12 -3.77
CA PRO A 24 -12.22 -0.81 -5.03
C PRO A 24 -11.17 -1.91 -5.29
N GLY A 25 -11.49 -2.79 -6.24
CA GLY A 25 -10.60 -3.89 -6.65
C GLY A 25 -10.73 -5.13 -5.76
N ALA A 26 -9.77 -6.04 -5.90
CA ALA A 26 -9.70 -7.29 -5.16
C ALA A 26 -8.24 -7.74 -4.99
N LEU A 27 -7.99 -8.59 -3.99
CA LEU A 27 -6.69 -9.21 -3.74
C LEU A 27 -6.78 -10.69 -4.10
N LYS A 28 -5.96 -11.11 -5.07
CA LYS A 28 -5.88 -12.49 -5.56
C LYS A 28 -4.64 -13.18 -5.02
N ARG A 29 -4.56 -14.50 -5.24
CA ARG A 29 -3.32 -15.27 -5.10
C ARG A 29 -2.18 -14.62 -5.89
N ASN A 30 -0.99 -14.60 -5.29
CA ASN A 30 0.24 -14.19 -5.98
C ASN A 30 0.40 -15.01 -7.28
N GLU A 31 0.89 -14.40 -8.36
CA GLU A 31 1.10 -15.12 -9.63
C GLU A 31 2.05 -16.32 -9.50
N GLY A 32 3.04 -16.23 -8.61
CA GLY A 32 3.96 -17.32 -8.31
C GLY A 32 3.37 -18.44 -7.44
N LEU A 33 2.11 -18.32 -6.96
CA LEU A 33 1.42 -19.30 -6.12
C LEU A 33 2.17 -19.72 -4.83
N HIS A 34 3.11 -18.89 -4.37
CA HIS A 34 3.88 -19.10 -3.16
C HIS A 34 3.69 -17.94 -2.18
N PHE A 35 3.81 -18.25 -0.89
CA PHE A 35 3.89 -17.24 0.16
C PHE A 35 5.21 -16.48 0.05
N ILE A 36 5.14 -15.15 0.08
CA ILE A 36 6.32 -14.28 0.01
C ILE A 36 6.52 -13.66 1.39
N SER A 37 7.72 -13.84 1.96
CA SER A 37 8.12 -13.22 3.23
C SER A 37 9.53 -12.68 3.12
N ARG A 38 9.64 -11.36 2.95
CA ARG A 38 10.93 -10.65 2.83
C ARG A 38 10.72 -9.16 2.97
N HIS A 39 11.82 -8.42 3.12
CA HIS A 39 11.85 -7.00 2.84
C HIS A 39 11.70 -6.75 1.33
N HIS A 40 10.96 -5.71 0.97
CA HIS A 40 10.79 -5.29 -0.42
C HIS A 40 10.68 -3.76 -0.49
N TYR A 41 11.12 -3.18 -1.59
CA TYR A 41 11.14 -1.74 -1.76
C TYR A 41 9.83 -1.24 -2.36
N LEU A 42 9.41 -0.07 -1.90
CA LEU A 42 8.22 0.62 -2.37
C LEU A 42 8.61 2.02 -2.79
N LYS A 43 8.00 2.51 -3.87
CA LYS A 43 8.05 3.92 -4.24
C LYS A 43 6.76 4.63 -3.86
N VAL A 44 6.89 5.78 -3.22
CA VAL A 44 5.75 6.65 -2.87
C VAL A 44 5.24 7.36 -4.13
N ALA A 45 3.99 7.07 -4.50
CA ALA A 45 3.32 7.68 -5.66
C ALA A 45 2.55 8.95 -5.28
N SER A 46 1.96 9.01 -4.08
CA SER A 46 1.21 10.18 -3.61
C SER A 46 1.34 10.38 -2.09
N THR A 47 1.55 11.64 -1.71
CA THR A 47 1.63 12.10 -0.31
C THR A 47 0.44 12.99 0.07
N ASN A 48 -0.54 13.18 -0.83
CA ASN A 48 -1.75 13.97 -0.61
C ASN A 48 -2.78 13.20 0.26
N ASN A 49 -2.35 12.77 1.44
CA ASN A 49 -3.12 11.98 2.39
C ASN A 49 -2.45 11.98 3.76
N THR A 50 -3.19 11.65 4.81
CA THR A 50 -2.62 11.56 6.17
C THR A 50 -1.52 10.49 6.28
N PHE A 51 -1.71 9.33 5.63
CA PHE A 51 -0.85 8.16 5.79
C PHE A 51 0.56 8.32 5.21
N LEU A 52 0.80 9.21 4.26
CA LEU A 52 2.13 9.42 3.67
C LEU A 52 2.56 10.88 3.76
N SER A 53 1.94 11.64 4.67
CA SER A 53 2.19 13.08 4.83
C SER A 53 3.60 13.44 5.32
N GLN A 54 4.34 12.49 5.92
CA GLN A 54 5.75 12.67 6.32
C GLN A 54 6.75 12.03 5.33
N CYS A 55 6.25 11.61 4.17
CA CYS A 55 7.06 11.13 3.05
C CYS A 55 7.12 12.20 1.94
N ALA A 56 8.03 12.01 1.00
CA ALA A 56 8.04 12.73 -0.28
C ALA A 56 7.62 11.81 -1.43
N VAL A 57 7.06 12.38 -2.50
CA VAL A 57 6.85 11.64 -3.76
C VAL A 57 8.21 11.15 -4.27
N ASP A 58 8.22 9.93 -4.81
CA ASP A 58 9.41 9.18 -5.25
C ASP A 58 10.36 8.72 -4.12
N ASP A 59 10.00 8.90 -2.84
CA ASP A 59 10.71 8.24 -1.74
C ASP A 59 10.71 6.71 -1.94
N ILE A 60 11.88 6.10 -1.73
CA ILE A 60 12.03 4.65 -1.73
C ILE A 60 12.04 4.15 -0.28
N LEU A 61 11.03 3.37 0.08
CA LEU A 61 10.81 2.83 1.42
C LEU A 61 11.09 1.33 1.43
N ASN A 62 11.79 0.83 2.44
CA ASN A 62 12.03 -0.60 2.62
C ASN A 62 11.06 -1.17 3.67
N ILE A 63 10.04 -1.91 3.23
CA ILE A 63 8.96 -2.41 4.09
C ILE A 63 8.81 -3.93 3.94
N PRO A 64 8.65 -4.69 5.06
CA PRO A 64 8.36 -6.12 5.00
C PRO A 64 7.06 -6.44 4.26
N ILE A 65 7.08 -7.49 3.45
CA ILE A 65 5.90 -8.13 2.86
C ILE A 65 5.76 -9.55 3.41
N ALA A 66 4.52 -10.01 3.63
CA ALA A 66 4.22 -11.32 4.19
C ALA A 66 2.83 -11.82 3.74
N HIS A 67 2.69 -12.31 2.51
CA HIS A 67 1.37 -12.69 1.98
C HIS A 67 1.41 -13.81 0.93
N HIS A 68 0.30 -14.56 0.87
CA HIS A 68 -0.02 -15.50 -0.21
C HIS A 68 -1.00 -14.89 -1.23
N ASP A 69 -1.92 -14.04 -0.74
CA ASP A 69 -3.00 -13.44 -1.52
C ASP A 69 -2.85 -11.91 -1.56
N GLY A 70 -1.76 -11.44 -2.18
CA GLY A 70 -1.42 -10.01 -2.24
C GLY A 70 -1.44 -9.38 -3.62
N ASN A 71 -1.86 -10.12 -4.66
CA ASN A 71 -1.95 -9.61 -6.02
C ASN A 71 -3.18 -8.69 -6.14
N PHE A 72 -2.94 -7.38 -6.12
CA PHE A 72 -4.01 -6.39 -6.32
C PHE A 72 -4.48 -6.37 -7.77
N TYR A 73 -5.78 -6.44 -7.95
CA TYR A 73 -6.43 -6.39 -9.25
C TYR A 73 -7.58 -5.41 -9.25
N ILE A 74 -7.68 -4.66 -10.34
CA ILE A 74 -8.84 -3.86 -10.71
C ILE A 74 -8.95 -3.89 -12.23
N ASP A 75 -10.16 -3.74 -12.77
CA ASP A 75 -10.34 -3.66 -14.22
C ASP A 75 -9.71 -2.38 -14.81
N PRO A 76 -9.51 -2.31 -16.15
CA PRO A 76 -8.84 -1.16 -16.78
C PRO A 76 -9.53 0.18 -16.54
N GLN A 77 -10.86 0.22 -16.43
CA GLN A 77 -11.59 1.46 -16.16
C GLN A 77 -11.36 1.91 -14.71
N GLY A 78 -11.45 0.99 -13.76
CA GLY A 78 -11.15 1.27 -12.36
C GLY A 78 -9.70 1.70 -12.14
N LEU A 79 -8.74 1.16 -12.89
CA LEU A 79 -7.34 1.62 -12.84
C LEU A 79 -7.21 3.08 -13.27
N VAL A 80 -7.86 3.47 -14.36
CA VAL A 80 -7.89 4.87 -14.83
C VAL A 80 -8.51 5.77 -13.78
N GLU A 81 -9.61 5.35 -13.15
CA GLU A 81 -10.24 6.10 -12.07
C GLU A 81 -9.34 6.25 -10.84
N LEU A 82 -8.61 5.21 -10.44
CA LEU A 82 -7.66 5.30 -9.32
C LEU A 82 -6.62 6.40 -9.56
N TYR A 83 -6.02 6.44 -10.75
CA TYR A 83 -5.05 7.46 -11.09
C TYR A 83 -5.66 8.86 -11.21
N ALA A 84 -6.83 8.98 -11.86
CA ALA A 84 -7.53 10.26 -11.99
C ALA A 84 -7.88 10.90 -10.63
N ASN A 85 -8.09 10.07 -9.60
CA ASN A 85 -8.42 10.50 -8.24
C ASN A 85 -7.21 10.45 -7.28
N ASP A 86 -5.98 10.28 -7.79
CA ASP A 86 -4.74 10.25 -6.99
C ASP A 86 -4.78 9.17 -5.88
N GLN A 87 -5.44 8.03 -6.14
CA GLN A 87 -5.71 6.98 -5.14
C GLN A 87 -4.59 5.94 -5.04
N VAL A 88 -3.66 5.89 -5.98
CA VAL A 88 -2.48 5.01 -5.94
C VAL A 88 -1.43 5.63 -5.03
N LEU A 89 -1.10 4.95 -3.94
CA LEU A 89 -0.22 5.51 -2.90
C LEU A 89 1.20 4.98 -2.99
N LEU A 90 1.34 3.67 -3.26
CA LEU A 90 2.61 2.97 -3.21
C LEU A 90 2.68 1.95 -4.34
N GLN A 91 3.85 1.84 -4.96
CA GLN A 91 4.16 0.84 -5.98
C GLN A 91 5.38 0.00 -5.57
N TYR A 92 5.38 -1.28 -5.90
CA TYR A 92 6.53 -2.16 -5.67
C TYR A 92 7.68 -1.83 -6.63
N THR A 93 8.87 -1.63 -6.06
CA THR A 93 10.09 -1.30 -6.80
C THR A 93 11.30 -2.11 -6.30
N ASP A 94 12.42 -1.95 -6.98
CA ASP A 94 13.74 -2.24 -6.42
C ASP A 94 14.25 -1.07 -5.56
N ASP A 95 15.47 -1.21 -5.05
CA ASP A 95 16.17 -0.21 -4.22
C ASP A 95 16.52 1.08 -4.98
N LYS A 96 16.36 1.10 -6.31
CA LYS A 96 16.60 2.23 -7.19
C LYS A 96 15.32 2.86 -7.72
N GLY A 97 14.15 2.36 -7.31
CA GLY A 97 12.85 2.86 -7.74
C GLY A 97 12.38 2.34 -9.10
N ASN A 98 13.06 1.36 -9.69
CA ASN A 98 12.56 0.68 -10.89
C ASN A 98 11.48 -0.32 -10.50
N ILE A 99 10.47 -0.51 -11.35
CA ILE A 99 9.38 -1.44 -11.09
C ILE A 99 9.91 -2.86 -10.84
N SER A 100 9.52 -3.43 -9.70
CA SER A 100 9.87 -4.80 -9.31
C SER A 100 8.69 -5.41 -8.57
N ASN A 101 7.80 -6.05 -9.32
CA ASN A 101 6.53 -6.57 -8.83
C ASN A 101 6.70 -7.99 -8.24
N PRO A 102 6.53 -8.19 -6.93
CA PRO A 102 6.75 -9.50 -6.31
C PRO A 102 5.58 -10.47 -6.51
N ASN A 103 4.37 -9.98 -6.83
CA ASN A 103 3.14 -10.76 -6.64
C ASN A 103 2.17 -10.72 -7.84
N GLY A 104 2.44 -9.89 -8.84
CA GLY A 104 1.62 -9.74 -10.04
C GLY A 104 0.52 -8.69 -9.92
N SER A 105 0.56 -7.80 -8.91
CA SER A 105 -0.39 -6.69 -8.79
C SER A 105 -0.43 -5.85 -10.07
N VAL A 106 -1.63 -5.43 -10.48
CA VAL A 106 -1.79 -4.49 -11.60
C VAL A 106 -0.99 -3.21 -11.32
N ASP A 107 -0.22 -2.80 -12.32
CA ASP A 107 0.67 -1.64 -12.30
C ASP A 107 1.62 -1.56 -11.09
N SER A 108 1.96 -2.74 -10.56
CA SER A 108 2.80 -2.93 -9.37
C SER A 108 2.27 -2.22 -8.12
N ILE A 109 0.96 -2.02 -8.02
CA ILE A 109 0.34 -1.32 -6.88
C ILE A 109 0.46 -2.16 -5.60
N ALA A 110 0.97 -1.53 -4.55
CA ALA A 110 1.13 -2.09 -3.21
C ALA A 110 0.11 -1.56 -2.20
N GLY A 111 -0.42 -0.35 -2.43
CA GLY A 111 -1.44 0.27 -1.58
C GLY A 111 -2.19 1.41 -2.24
N ILE A 112 -3.46 1.58 -1.83
CA ILE A 112 -4.39 2.57 -2.35
C ILE A 112 -5.16 3.27 -1.23
N SER A 113 -5.86 4.35 -1.58
CA SER A 113 -6.87 5.00 -0.74
C SER A 113 -8.26 4.99 -1.40
N ASN A 114 -9.31 5.28 -0.62
CA ASN A 114 -10.59 5.72 -1.19
C ASN A 114 -10.49 7.16 -1.72
N LYS A 115 -11.55 7.64 -2.37
CA LYS A 115 -11.61 8.99 -2.96
C LYS A 115 -11.48 10.09 -1.90
N GLU A 116 -12.07 9.88 -0.73
CA GLU A 116 -12.07 10.83 0.40
C GLU A 116 -10.77 10.83 1.23
N LYS A 117 -9.79 9.98 0.89
CA LYS A 117 -8.48 9.89 1.56
C LYS A 117 -8.55 9.64 3.07
N ASN A 118 -9.50 8.82 3.51
CA ASN A 118 -9.63 8.42 4.91
C ASN A 118 -9.67 6.90 5.13
N VAL A 119 -9.77 6.11 4.06
CA VAL A 119 -9.62 4.65 4.08
C VAL A 119 -8.40 4.27 3.25
N PHE A 120 -7.50 3.51 3.84
CA PHE A 120 -6.21 3.13 3.26
C PHE A 120 -6.06 1.62 3.26
N GLY A 121 -5.64 1.06 2.13
CA GLY A 121 -5.33 -0.36 1.97
C GLY A 121 -3.87 -0.54 1.60
N LEU A 122 -3.18 -1.46 2.27
CA LEU A 122 -1.75 -1.70 2.07
C LEU A 122 -1.43 -3.18 2.27
N MET A 123 -0.73 -3.80 1.31
CA MET A 123 -0.23 -5.18 1.49
C MET A 123 1.05 -5.28 2.34
N PRO A 124 2.07 -4.41 2.15
CA PRO A 124 3.23 -4.34 3.03
C PRO A 124 2.90 -4.04 4.49
N HIS A 125 3.81 -4.40 5.41
CA HIS A 125 3.67 -4.29 6.86
C HIS A 125 4.53 -3.16 7.45
N PRO A 126 4.09 -1.88 7.40
CA PRO A 126 4.82 -0.76 7.97
C PRO A 126 4.97 -0.87 9.48
N GLU A 127 4.02 -1.52 10.16
CA GLU A 127 4.07 -1.76 11.60
C GLU A 127 5.21 -2.71 12.01
N ARG A 128 5.77 -3.47 11.06
CA ARG A 128 6.95 -4.32 11.27
C ARG A 128 8.28 -3.61 10.91
N ALA A 129 8.22 -2.36 10.44
CA ALA A 129 9.36 -1.54 10.05
C ALA A 129 9.45 -0.26 10.90
N MET A 130 9.31 -0.41 12.22
CA MET A 130 9.26 0.73 13.16
C MET A 130 10.64 1.10 13.74
N GLU A 131 11.58 0.17 13.73
CA GLU A 131 12.90 0.31 14.35
C GLU A 131 13.97 -0.30 13.46
N SER A 132 15.13 0.35 13.35
CA SER A 132 16.25 -0.16 12.54
C SER A 132 16.71 -1.56 12.95
N LEU A 133 16.50 -1.94 14.22
CA LEU A 133 16.76 -3.29 14.72
C LEU A 133 15.90 -4.37 14.01
N LEU A 134 14.71 -4.00 13.55
CA LEU A 134 13.79 -4.86 12.78
C LEU A 134 14.10 -4.87 11.27
N GLY A 135 15.20 -4.22 10.84
CA GLY A 135 15.65 -4.17 9.46
C GLY A 135 15.24 -2.91 8.69
N SER A 136 14.31 -2.11 9.23
CA SER A 136 13.91 -0.80 8.67
C SER A 136 13.13 0.00 9.70
N ASN A 137 13.25 1.33 9.65
CA ASN A 137 12.43 2.27 10.42
C ASN A 137 11.52 3.14 9.53
N ASP A 138 11.42 2.83 8.24
CA ASP A 138 10.63 3.62 7.27
C ASP A 138 9.12 3.59 7.58
N GLY A 139 8.62 2.50 8.17
CA GLY A 139 7.22 2.36 8.55
C GLY A 139 6.76 3.39 9.58
N ARG A 140 7.70 3.90 10.40
CA ARG A 140 7.42 5.00 11.33
C ARG A 140 7.01 6.27 10.58
N ARG A 141 7.76 6.65 9.55
CA ARG A 141 7.48 7.85 8.75
C ARG A 141 6.10 7.78 8.09
N MET A 142 5.71 6.60 7.61
CA MET A 142 4.38 6.39 7.06
C MET A 142 3.31 6.62 8.16
N LEU A 143 3.44 5.98 9.32
CA LEU A 143 2.38 6.02 10.33
C LEU A 143 2.29 7.34 11.12
N GLU A 144 3.37 8.13 11.18
CA GLU A 144 3.46 9.35 12.00
C GLU A 144 2.43 10.41 11.62
N GLY A 145 2.01 10.47 10.34
CA GLY A 145 0.96 11.39 9.91
C GLY A 145 -0.39 11.19 10.61
N PHE A 146 -0.69 9.99 11.10
CA PHE A 146 -1.93 9.73 11.85
C PHE A 146 -1.92 10.32 13.26
N LEU A 147 -0.75 10.61 13.84
CA LEU A 147 -0.62 11.14 15.19
C LEU A 147 -0.81 12.65 15.26
N SER A 148 -0.62 13.33 14.13
CA SER A 148 -0.64 14.79 14.02
C SER A 148 -2.01 15.36 13.65
N ALA A 149 -3.07 14.55 13.70
CA ALA A 149 -4.35 14.84 13.08
C ALA A 149 -5.56 14.72 13.99
#